data_AF-A0LCN2-F1
#
_entry.id   AF-A0LCN2-F1
#
_cell.length_a   1.000
_cell.length_b   1.000
_cell.length_c   1.000
_cell.angle_alpha   90.00
_cell.angle_beta   90.00
_cell.angle_gamma   90.00
#
_symmetry.space_group_name_H-M   'P 1'
#
loop_
_entity.id
_entity.type
_entity.pdbx_description
1 polymer ?
#
loop_
_entity_poly.entity_id
_entity_poly.type
_entity_poly.pdbx_seq_one_letter_code
_entity_poly.pdbx_strand_id
1 'polypeptide(L)'
;MSQPTGLVRTGIGPIDRDHLHLWDLFQTLLEKDLREDEALAVLKELLAYTRYHFGREERLMQEIGLTGEPRQAHIHEHAIFVKRVENFLELLQNRAAPKTTGLQAMVEEIQKMHQLPTLPQLDPAKRVVAFLVDWILNHTSGMDVELANHTEAAKGPLANQDFSFLESDRPAAS
;
A
#
# COMPACT_ATOMS: atom_id res chain seq x y z
N MET A 1 18.60 -4.37 8.07
CA MET A 1 17.86 -4.91 6.91
C MET A 1 18.11 -3.97 5.74
N SER A 2 18.54 -4.47 4.59
CA SER A 2 18.81 -3.65 3.41
C SER A 2 17.48 -3.29 2.74
N GLN A 3 17.31 -2.03 2.33
CA GLN A 3 16.12 -1.62 1.57
C GLN A 3 16.02 -2.43 0.26
N PRO A 4 14.81 -2.81 -0.17
CA PRO A 4 14.64 -3.52 -1.41
C PRO A 4 15.06 -2.63 -2.60
N THR A 5 15.64 -3.26 -3.61
CA THR A 5 15.88 -2.65 -4.91
C THR A 5 14.53 -2.26 -5.52
N GLY A 6 14.22 -0.96 -5.58
CA GLY A 6 13.00 -0.44 -6.20
C GLY A 6 12.10 0.40 -5.29
N LEU A 7 12.28 0.38 -3.97
CA LEU A 7 11.56 1.31 -3.09
C LEU A 7 12.16 2.71 -3.24
N VAL A 8 11.41 3.60 -3.86
CA VAL A 8 11.84 4.98 -4.08
C VAL A 8 11.56 5.80 -2.82
N ARG A 9 12.53 6.61 -2.43
CA ARG A 9 12.38 7.56 -1.34
C ARG A 9 11.84 8.86 -1.90
N THR A 10 10.78 9.35 -1.28
CA THR A 10 10.15 10.64 -1.60
C THR A 10 11.00 11.82 -1.11
N GLY A 11 11.87 11.58 -0.12
CA GLY A 11 12.59 12.63 0.60
C GLY A 11 11.79 13.24 1.75
N ILE A 12 10.52 12.84 1.90
CA ILE A 12 9.65 13.23 3.01
C ILE A 12 9.81 12.18 4.11
N GLY A 13 10.53 12.54 5.17
CA GLY A 13 10.96 11.60 6.21
C GLY A 13 9.86 10.70 6.79
N PRO A 14 8.71 11.23 7.24
CA PRO A 14 7.60 10.42 7.72
C PRO A 14 7.06 9.42 6.68
N ILE A 15 6.83 9.86 5.44
CA ILE A 15 6.32 9.03 4.33
C ILE A 15 7.30 7.91 3.99
N ASP A 16 8.60 8.22 3.88
CA ASP A 16 9.64 7.21 3.65
C ASP A 16 9.65 6.11 4.73
N ARG A 17 9.41 6.46 6.00
CA ARG A 17 9.32 5.48 7.09
C ARG A 17 8.11 4.57 6.95
N ASP A 18 7.03 5.07 6.37
CA ASP A 18 5.81 4.30 6.15
C ASP A 18 5.96 3.30 5.04
N HIS A 19 6.58 3.72 3.94
CA HIS A 19 6.90 2.84 2.83
C HIS A 19 7.75 1.66 3.30
N LEU A 20 8.71 1.92 4.20
CA LEU A 20 9.52 0.86 4.80
C LEU A 20 8.70 -0.08 5.68
N HIS A 21 7.83 0.45 6.53
CA HIS A 21 7.02 -0.40 7.38
C HIS A 21 5.99 -1.22 6.58
N LEU A 22 5.34 -0.63 5.58
CA LEU A 22 4.46 -1.35 4.65
C LEU A 22 5.22 -2.45 3.92
N TRP A 23 6.46 -2.17 3.48
CA TRP A 23 7.33 -3.17 2.88
C TRP A 23 7.61 -4.34 3.84
N ASP A 24 7.92 -4.06 5.12
CA ASP A 24 8.14 -5.11 6.11
C ASP A 24 6.91 -6.02 6.28
N LEU A 25 5.70 -5.44 6.31
CA LEU A 25 4.45 -6.22 6.37
C LEU A 25 4.27 -7.11 5.14
N PHE A 26 4.56 -6.59 3.93
CA PHE A 26 4.52 -7.40 2.71
C PHE A 26 5.55 -8.53 2.71
N GLN A 27 6.74 -8.27 3.22
CA GLN A 27 7.78 -9.29 3.34
C GLN A 27 7.33 -10.43 4.24
N THR A 28 6.71 -10.12 5.38
CA THR A 28 6.08 -11.13 6.25
C THR A 28 5.01 -11.91 5.49
N LEU A 29 4.08 -11.24 4.77
CA LEU A 29 3.04 -11.91 3.98
C LEU A 29 3.59 -12.83 2.87
N LEU A 30 4.80 -12.58 2.37
CA LEU A 30 5.46 -13.37 1.35
C LEU A 30 6.23 -14.57 1.92
N GLU A 31 6.45 -14.68 3.23
CA GLU A 31 7.13 -15.80 3.87
C GLU A 31 6.49 -17.16 3.55
N LYS A 32 7.31 -18.16 3.23
CA LYS A 32 6.83 -19.46 2.73
C LYS A 32 6.01 -20.25 3.74
N ASP A 33 6.34 -20.13 5.03
CA ASP A 33 5.79 -20.96 6.11
C ASP A 33 4.86 -20.15 7.06
N LEU A 34 4.38 -18.99 6.61
CA LEU A 34 3.47 -18.15 7.39
C LEU A 34 2.14 -18.87 7.62
N ARG A 35 1.70 -18.99 8.87
CA ARG A 35 0.41 -19.62 9.17
C ARG A 35 -0.75 -18.72 8.76
N GLU A 36 -1.92 -19.31 8.53
CA GLU A 36 -3.11 -18.56 8.12
C GLU A 36 -3.57 -17.53 9.16
N ASP A 37 -3.50 -17.86 10.46
CA ASP A 37 -3.83 -16.93 11.55
C ASP A 37 -2.88 -15.74 11.60
N GLU A 38 -1.58 -15.98 11.34
CA GLU A 38 -0.57 -14.93 11.25
C GLU A 38 -0.77 -14.07 10.01
N ALA A 39 -1.02 -14.68 8.84
CA ALA A 39 -1.33 -13.96 7.61
C ALA A 39 -2.57 -13.06 7.79
N LEU A 40 -3.60 -13.54 8.47
CA LEU A 40 -4.78 -12.74 8.81
C LEU A 40 -4.47 -11.57 9.75
N ALA A 41 -3.59 -11.77 10.74
CA ALA A 41 -3.16 -10.69 11.63
C ALA A 41 -2.37 -9.62 10.86
N VAL A 42 -1.38 -10.04 10.06
CA VAL A 42 -0.54 -9.14 9.25
C VAL A 42 -1.37 -8.41 8.20
N LEU A 43 -2.36 -9.05 7.56
CA LEU A 43 -3.27 -8.37 6.61
C LEU A 43 -4.15 -7.31 7.28
N LYS A 44 -4.57 -7.53 8.53
CA LYS A 44 -5.32 -6.51 9.30
C LYS A 44 -4.43 -5.33 9.65
N GLU A 45 -3.20 -5.61 10.07
CA GLU A 45 -2.20 -4.56 10.32
C GLU A 45 -1.89 -3.79 9.04
N LEU A 46 -1.67 -4.48 7.92
CA LEU A 46 -1.49 -3.87 6.59
C LEU A 46 -2.65 -2.94 6.26
N LEU A 47 -3.91 -3.40 6.36
CA LEU A 47 -5.07 -2.56 6.07
C LEU A 47 -5.12 -1.31 6.96
N ALA A 48 -4.89 -1.47 8.27
CA ALA A 48 -4.90 -0.36 9.22
C ALA A 48 -3.77 0.64 8.92
N TYR A 49 -2.56 0.15 8.69
CA TYR A 49 -1.40 0.99 8.45
C TYR A 49 -1.45 1.67 7.09
N THR A 50 -1.95 1.00 6.05
CA THR A 50 -2.16 1.64 4.74
C THR A 50 -3.15 2.80 4.84
N ARG A 51 -4.27 2.64 5.56
CA ARG A 51 -5.21 3.74 5.81
C ARG A 51 -4.56 4.91 6.54
N TYR A 52 -3.72 4.62 7.53
CA TYR A 52 -2.98 5.63 8.29
C TYR A 52 -1.93 6.36 7.42
N HIS A 53 -1.21 5.63 6.57
CA HIS A 53 -0.26 6.18 5.61
C HIS A 53 -0.97 7.09 4.59
N PHE A 54 -1.98 6.59 3.89
CA PHE A 54 -2.76 7.35 2.91
C PHE A 54 -3.39 8.61 3.52
N GLY A 55 -3.92 8.52 4.75
CA GLY A 55 -4.46 9.69 5.45
C GLY A 55 -3.44 10.81 5.67
N ARG A 56 -2.15 10.47 5.85
CA ARG A 56 -1.09 11.47 5.99
C ARG A 56 -0.70 12.09 4.66
N GLU A 57 -0.65 11.32 3.60
CA GLU A 57 -0.44 11.86 2.26
C GLU A 57 -1.57 12.80 1.87
N GLU A 58 -2.82 12.41 2.12
CA GLU A 58 -3.99 13.25 1.87
C GLU A 58 -3.99 14.53 2.71
N ARG A 59 -3.50 14.47 3.95
CA ARG A 59 -3.27 15.64 4.79
C ARG A 59 -2.16 16.53 4.23
N LEU A 60 -1.07 15.94 3.74
CA LEU A 60 -0.01 16.69 3.07
C LEU A 60 -0.53 17.40 1.82
N MET A 61 -1.33 16.71 0.98
CA MET A 61 -1.99 17.32 -0.18
C MET A 61 -2.83 18.53 0.22
N GLN A 62 -3.57 18.45 1.33
CA GLN A 62 -4.34 19.58 1.87
C GLN A 62 -3.43 20.72 2.31
N GLU A 63 -2.36 20.42 3.06
CA GLU A 63 -1.41 21.40 3.61
C GLU A 63 -0.65 22.19 2.53
N ILE A 64 -0.34 21.55 1.39
CA ILE A 64 0.30 22.20 0.25
C ILE A 64 -0.70 22.83 -0.73
N GLY A 65 -2.01 22.68 -0.49
CA GLY A 65 -3.06 23.19 -1.36
C GLY A 65 -3.18 22.46 -2.70
N LEU A 66 -2.75 21.19 -2.78
CA LEU A 66 -2.92 20.38 -3.98
C LEU A 66 -4.40 20.12 -4.22
N THR A 67 -4.88 20.42 -5.43
CA THR A 67 -6.30 20.28 -5.81
C THR A 67 -6.43 19.80 -7.25
N GLY A 68 -7.66 19.56 -7.70
CA GLY A 68 -7.93 19.13 -9.07
C GLY A 68 -7.61 17.67 -9.32
N GLU A 69 -7.33 17.36 -10.59
CA GLU A 69 -7.16 15.99 -11.09
C GLU A 69 -6.03 15.22 -10.38
N PRO A 70 -4.82 15.77 -10.14
CA PRO A 70 -3.74 15.02 -9.48
C PRO A 70 -4.13 14.50 -8.10
N ARG A 71 -4.80 15.34 -7.30
CA ARG A 71 -5.32 14.94 -5.98
C ARG A 71 -6.42 13.89 -6.09
N GLN A 72 -7.33 14.04 -7.06
CA GLN A 72 -8.46 13.12 -7.21
C GLN A 72 -7.98 11.74 -7.65
N ALA A 73 -7.03 11.67 -8.59
CA ALA A 73 -6.42 10.43 -9.03
C ALA A 73 -5.72 9.70 -7.88
N HIS A 74 -4.91 10.42 -7.08
CA HIS A 74 -4.17 9.83 -5.95
C HIS A 74 -5.12 9.21 -4.90
N ILE A 75 -6.16 9.95 -4.49
CA ILE A 75 -7.17 9.46 -3.53
C ILE A 75 -7.99 8.29 -4.11
N HIS A 76 -8.23 8.30 -5.42
CA HIS A 76 -8.94 7.22 -6.08
C HIS A 76 -8.14 5.91 -6.01
N GLU A 77 -6.85 5.98 -6.29
CA GLU A 77 -5.92 4.85 -6.19
C GLU A 77 -5.85 4.32 -4.75
N HIS A 78 -5.79 5.19 -3.73
CA HIS A 78 -5.90 4.79 -2.33
C HIS A 78 -7.17 3.97 -2.05
N ALA A 79 -8.31 4.46 -2.50
CA ALA A 79 -9.60 3.82 -2.26
C ALA A 79 -9.69 2.43 -2.93
N ILE A 80 -9.16 2.30 -4.15
CA ILE A 80 -9.09 1.02 -4.86
C ILE A 80 -8.23 0.02 -4.07
N PHE A 81 -7.05 0.44 -3.64
CA PHE A 81 -6.12 -0.43 -2.91
C PHE A 81 -6.75 -0.92 -1.60
N VAL A 82 -7.28 0.00 -0.80
CA VAL A 82 -7.95 -0.32 0.47
C VAL A 82 -9.07 -1.33 0.25
N LYS A 83 -9.94 -1.09 -0.75
CA LYS A 83 -11.06 -1.98 -1.05
C LYS A 83 -10.59 -3.38 -1.44
N ARG A 84 -9.45 -3.49 -2.14
CA ARG A 84 -8.86 -4.76 -2.54
C ARG A 84 -8.35 -5.55 -1.35
N VAL A 85 -7.66 -4.90 -0.40
CA VAL A 85 -7.21 -5.55 0.84
C VAL A 85 -8.39 -6.00 1.70
N GLU A 86 -9.46 -5.21 1.79
CA GLU A 86 -10.70 -5.60 2.48
C GLU A 86 -11.34 -6.84 1.88
N ASN A 87 -11.50 -6.88 0.56
CA ASN A 87 -12.07 -8.04 -0.13
C ASN A 87 -11.20 -9.29 0.09
N PHE A 88 -9.87 -9.14 0.10
CA PHE A 88 -8.96 -10.25 0.38
C PHE A 88 -9.14 -10.77 1.81
N LEU A 89 -9.20 -9.87 2.80
CA LEU A 89 -9.46 -10.22 4.20
C LEU A 89 -10.81 -10.93 4.37
N GLU A 90 -11.87 -10.45 3.72
CA GLU A 90 -13.20 -11.06 3.77
C GLU A 90 -13.17 -12.50 3.22
N LEU A 91 -12.49 -12.71 2.08
CA LEU A 91 -12.33 -14.04 1.49
C LEU A 91 -11.59 -15.02 2.41
N LEU A 92 -10.58 -14.55 3.15
CA LEU A 92 -9.85 -15.39 4.10
C LEU A 92 -10.66 -15.67 5.38
N GLN A 93 -11.54 -14.75 5.78
CA GLN A 93 -12.37 -14.91 6.98
C GLN A 93 -13.63 -15.75 6.73
N ASN A 94 -14.19 -15.72 5.52
CA ASN A 94 -15.43 -16.40 5.21
C ASN A 94 -15.26 -17.93 5.18
N ARG A 95 -16.08 -18.64 5.95
CA ARG A 95 -16.09 -20.11 6.05
C ARG A 95 -17.09 -20.80 5.12
N ALA A 96 -18.01 -20.05 4.50
CA ALA A 96 -19.15 -20.62 3.76
C ALA A 96 -18.85 -20.94 2.29
N ALA A 97 -17.86 -20.28 1.67
CA ALA A 97 -17.47 -20.49 0.26
C ALA A 97 -16.07 -21.10 0.15
N PRO A 98 -15.76 -21.89 -0.91
CA PRO A 98 -14.40 -22.37 -1.15
C PRO A 98 -13.43 -21.20 -1.36
N LYS A 99 -12.52 -20.98 -0.40
CA LYS A 99 -11.54 -19.88 -0.42
C LYS A 99 -10.70 -19.87 -1.70
N THR A 100 -10.26 -21.05 -2.15
CA THR A 100 -9.47 -21.21 -3.38
C THR A 100 -10.17 -20.64 -4.61
N THR A 101 -11.48 -20.86 -4.76
CA THR A 101 -12.27 -20.36 -5.89
C THR A 101 -12.43 -18.84 -5.82
N GLY A 102 -12.71 -18.28 -4.64
CA GLY A 102 -12.83 -16.83 -4.46
C GLY A 102 -11.52 -16.10 -4.74
N LEU A 103 -10.40 -16.62 -4.23
CA LEU A 103 -9.07 -16.08 -4.50
C LEU A 103 -8.66 -16.19 -5.97
N GLN A 104 -9.03 -17.30 -6.63
CA GLN A 104 -8.79 -17.45 -8.07
C GLN A 104 -9.55 -16.39 -8.87
N ALA A 105 -10.82 -16.16 -8.57
CA ALA A 105 -11.62 -15.13 -9.24
C ALA A 105 -11.04 -13.72 -9.01
N MET A 106 -10.61 -13.42 -7.78
CA MET A 106 -9.95 -12.16 -7.46
C MET A 106 -8.64 -11.97 -8.23
N VAL A 107 -7.81 -13.01 -8.34
CA VAL A 107 -6.58 -12.98 -9.15
C VAL A 107 -6.88 -12.68 -10.61
N GLU A 108 -7.87 -13.34 -11.20
CA GLU A 108 -8.26 -13.13 -12.60
C GLU A 108 -8.80 -11.72 -12.86
N GLU A 109 -9.54 -11.16 -11.91
CA GLU A 109 -10.02 -9.78 -11.95
C GLU A 109 -8.86 -8.79 -11.94
N ILE A 110 -7.90 -8.96 -11.02
CA ILE A 110 -6.70 -8.10 -10.93
C ILE A 110 -5.88 -8.20 -12.21
N GLN A 111 -5.66 -9.41 -12.74
CA GLN A 111 -4.91 -9.63 -13.97
C GLN A 111 -5.53 -8.92 -15.17
N LYS A 112 -6.86 -8.96 -15.30
CA LYS A 112 -7.58 -8.27 -16.38
C LYS A 112 -7.42 -6.76 -16.29
N MET A 113 -7.48 -6.19 -15.08
CA MET A 113 -7.32 -4.75 -14.88
C MET A 113 -5.89 -4.27 -15.18
N HIS A 114 -4.87 -5.01 -14.71
CA HIS A 114 -3.47 -4.57 -14.76
C HIS A 114 -2.66 -5.13 -15.93
N GLN A 115 -3.24 -6.00 -16.76
CA GLN A 115 -2.58 -6.64 -17.92
C GLN A 115 -1.27 -7.36 -17.55
N LEU A 116 -1.18 -7.90 -16.32
CA LEU A 116 0.00 -8.55 -15.79
C LEU A 116 0.09 -10.03 -16.21
N PRO A 117 1.30 -10.60 -16.34
CA PRO A 117 1.50 -12.00 -16.64
C PRO A 117 1.00 -12.92 -15.51
N THR A 118 0.54 -14.12 -15.87
CA THR A 118 0.14 -15.14 -14.89
C THR A 118 1.35 -15.73 -14.18
N LEU A 119 1.27 -15.89 -12.85
CA LEU A 119 2.26 -16.58 -12.01
C LEU A 119 1.70 -17.95 -11.53
N PRO A 120 1.56 -18.95 -12.41
CA PRO A 120 0.89 -20.21 -12.09
C PRO A 120 1.55 -21.04 -10.99
N GLN A 121 2.83 -20.80 -10.70
CA GLN A 121 3.62 -21.47 -9.67
C GLN A 121 3.27 -21.04 -8.24
N LEU A 122 2.59 -19.90 -8.08
CA LEU A 122 2.15 -19.40 -6.77
C LEU A 122 0.70 -19.81 -6.54
N ASP A 123 0.37 -20.13 -5.28
CA ASP A 123 -1.01 -20.31 -4.87
C ASP A 123 -1.80 -18.98 -5.02
N PRO A 124 -3.14 -19.04 -5.10
CA PRO A 124 -3.97 -17.86 -5.29
C PRO A 124 -3.74 -16.73 -4.26
N ALA A 125 -3.51 -17.04 -2.99
CA ALA A 125 -3.30 -16.03 -1.96
C ALA A 125 -1.98 -15.29 -2.16
N LYS A 126 -0.90 -16.03 -2.44
CA LYS A 126 0.42 -15.45 -2.74
C LYS A 126 0.41 -14.61 -4.01
N ARG A 127 -0.42 -14.94 -5.00
CA ARG A 127 -0.61 -14.09 -6.18
C ARG A 127 -1.30 -12.78 -5.82
N VAL A 128 -2.34 -12.80 -4.98
CA VAL A 128 -2.97 -11.57 -4.47
C VAL A 128 -1.93 -10.70 -3.75
N VAL A 129 -1.13 -11.27 -2.84
CA VAL A 129 -0.06 -10.53 -2.15
C VAL A 129 0.96 -9.94 -3.13
N ALA A 130 1.40 -10.71 -4.13
CA ALA A 130 2.33 -10.23 -5.15
C ALA A 130 1.77 -9.03 -5.93
N PHE A 131 0.46 -9.00 -6.23
CA PHE A 131 -0.17 -7.83 -6.84
C PHE A 131 -0.23 -6.63 -5.92
N LEU A 132 -0.48 -6.82 -4.62
CA LEU A 132 -0.45 -5.72 -3.65
C LEU A 132 0.96 -5.11 -3.53
N VAL A 133 1.99 -5.97 -3.60
CA VAL A 133 3.40 -5.54 -3.65
C VAL A 133 3.71 -4.77 -4.92
N ASP A 134 3.31 -5.26 -6.08
CA ASP A 134 3.55 -4.56 -7.35
C ASP A 134 2.86 -3.19 -7.36
N TRP A 135 1.59 -3.14 -6.92
CA TRP A 135 0.83 -1.89 -6.84
C TRP A 135 1.51 -0.88 -5.90
N ILE A 136 1.94 -1.28 -4.69
CA ILE A 136 2.56 -0.33 -3.76
C ILE A 136 3.91 0.18 -4.29
N LEU A 137 4.69 -0.66 -4.97
CA LEU A 137 5.96 -0.23 -5.57
C LEU A 137 5.71 0.79 -6.70
N ASN A 138 4.71 0.57 -7.53
CA ASN A 138 4.35 1.50 -8.60
C ASN A 138 3.76 2.81 -8.04
N HIS A 139 2.92 2.74 -7.01
CA HIS A 139 2.36 3.91 -6.35
C HIS A 139 3.45 4.77 -5.70
N THR A 140 4.30 4.16 -4.88
CA THR A 140 5.37 4.84 -4.14
C THR A 140 6.46 5.42 -5.04
N SER A 141 6.71 4.83 -6.20
CA SER A 141 7.68 5.34 -7.18
C SER A 141 7.08 6.34 -8.18
N GLY A 142 5.76 6.39 -8.31
CA GLY A 142 5.03 7.29 -9.20
C GLY A 142 4.34 8.42 -8.46
N MET A 143 3.16 8.15 -7.89
CA MET A 143 2.28 9.17 -7.32
C MET A 143 2.87 9.83 -6.07
N ASP A 144 3.56 9.09 -5.21
CA ASP A 144 4.10 9.65 -3.96
C ASP A 144 5.34 10.52 -4.24
N VAL A 145 6.10 10.16 -5.28
CA VAL A 145 7.18 11.00 -5.81
C VAL A 145 6.60 12.27 -6.45
N GLU A 146 5.50 12.17 -7.20
CA GLU A 146 4.79 13.35 -7.73
C GLU A 146 4.27 14.25 -6.60
N LEU A 147 3.72 13.69 -5.53
CA LEU A 147 3.33 14.44 -4.34
C LEU A 147 4.53 15.14 -3.69
N ALA A 148 5.68 14.49 -3.62
CA ALA A 148 6.92 15.10 -3.14
C ALA A 148 7.37 16.27 -4.02
N ASN A 149 7.29 16.12 -5.35
CA ASN A 149 7.59 17.19 -6.31
C ASN A 149 6.63 18.38 -6.14
N HIS A 150 5.33 18.12 -5.97
CA HIS A 150 4.34 19.17 -5.68
C HIS A 150 4.63 19.88 -4.37
N THR A 151 5.06 19.13 -3.34
CA THR A 151 5.43 19.68 -2.04
C THR A 151 6.65 20.59 -2.16
N GLU A 152 7.69 20.16 -2.88
CA GLU A 152 8.88 20.97 -3.11
C GLU A 152 8.55 22.25 -3.91
N ALA A 153 7.71 22.14 -4.94
CA ALA A 153 7.26 23.29 -5.72
C ALA A 153 6.45 24.30 -4.88
N ALA A 154 5.64 23.82 -3.94
CA ALA A 154 4.76 24.67 -3.12
C ALA A 154 5.47 25.31 -1.91
N LYS A 155 6.39 24.58 -1.27
CA LYS A 155 6.99 24.99 0.02
C LYS A 155 8.50 25.25 -0.07
N GLY A 156 9.17 24.87 -1.16
CA GLY A 156 10.62 24.91 -1.32
C GLY A 156 11.29 23.58 -0.97
N PRO A 157 12.65 23.50 -0.99
CA PRO A 157 13.38 22.23 -0.87
C PRO A 157 12.93 21.36 0.30
N LEU A 158 12.62 20.08 0.04
CA LEU A 158 12.07 19.16 1.05
C LEU A 158 12.97 19.03 2.29
N ALA A 159 14.29 19.05 2.09
CA ALA A 159 15.29 18.97 3.16
C ALA A 159 15.21 20.11 4.19
N ASN A 160 14.55 21.21 3.85
CA ASN A 160 14.40 22.38 4.71
C ASN A 160 13.00 22.48 5.36
N GLN A 161 12.10 21.53 5.08
CA GLN A 161 10.74 21.55 5.59
C GLN A 161 10.61 20.75 6.90
N ASP A 162 9.69 21.16 7.76
CA ASP A 162 9.27 20.38 8.93
C ASP A 162 8.01 19.58 8.61
N PHE A 163 8.12 18.25 8.67
CA PHE A 163 7.01 17.31 8.45
C PHE A 163 6.49 16.67 9.74
N SER A 164 6.88 17.18 10.92
CA SER A 164 6.46 16.64 12.22
C SER A 164 4.93 16.60 12.41
N PHE A 165 4.20 17.49 11.74
CA PHE A 165 2.73 17.51 11.74
C PHE A 165 2.10 16.24 11.14
N LEU A 166 2.85 15.49 10.33
CA LEU A 166 2.42 14.19 9.80
C LEU A 166 2.60 13.05 10.82
N GLU A 167 3.27 13.24 11.95
CA GLU A 167 3.56 12.15 12.89
C GLU A 167 2.50 11.93 13.99
N SER A 168 1.37 12.63 13.90
CA SER A 168 0.24 12.43 14.82
C SER A 168 -0.55 11.13 14.53
N ASP A 169 -1.02 10.46 15.59
CA ASP A 169 -2.00 9.36 15.55
C ASP A 169 -1.56 8.03 14.89
N ARG A 170 -0.30 7.59 15.12
CA ARG A 170 0.14 6.26 14.67
C ARG A 170 -0.71 5.15 15.33
N PRO A 171 -1.27 4.19 14.56
CA PRO A 171 -1.92 3.03 15.15
C PRO A 171 -0.91 2.26 16.01
N ALA A 172 -1.32 1.84 17.20
CA ALA A 172 -0.49 0.99 18.06
C ALA A 172 -0.13 -0.28 17.29
N ALA A 173 1.15 -0.67 17.32
CA ALA A 173 1.56 -1.98 16.83
C ALA A 173 0.79 -3.05 17.63
N SER A 174 -0.03 -3.84 16.93
CA SER A 174 -0.87 -4.88 17.51
C SER A 174 -0.08 -6.11 17.93
#